data_AF-A0A5K0VKH7-F1
#
_entry.id   AF-A0A5K0VKH7-F1
#
_cell.length_a   1.000
_cell.length_b   1.000
_cell.length_c   1.000
_cell.angle_alpha   90.00
_cell.angle_beta   90.00
_cell.angle_gamma   90.00
#
_symmetry.space_group_name_H-M   'P 1'
#
loop_
_entity.id
_entity.type
_entity.pdbx_description
1 polymer ?
#
loop_
_entity_poly.entity_id
_entity_poly.type
_entity_poly.pdbx_seq_one_letter_code
_entity_poly.pdbx_strand_id
1 'polypeptide(L)'
;GIYGYPIEIQALFFMALRCALSMLKHDAEGKEFIERIVRRLHALSYHMRSYFWLDFRQLNDIYRYKTEEYSHTAVNKFNVIPDSIPDWVFDFMPTRGGYFVGNVSPARMDFRWFALGNCVAILSSLATPEQSMAIMDLIEARWEELVGEMPLKIAYPAIESHEWRIVTGCDPKNTRWSYHNGGSWP
;
A
#
# COMPACT_ATOMS: atom_id res chain seq x y z
N GLY A 1 12.49 -1.93 5.66
CA GLY A 1 12.28 -2.85 4.52
C GLY A 1 11.26 -2.35 3.49
N ILE A 2 11.49 -1.18 2.89
CA ILE A 2 10.60 -0.59 1.86
C ILE A 2 11.05 -0.88 0.41
N TYR A 3 11.94 -1.86 0.21
CA TYR A 3 12.39 -2.27 -1.13
C TYR A 3 11.25 -2.92 -1.94
N GLY A 4 11.41 -3.00 -3.26
CA GLY A 4 10.41 -3.59 -4.16
C GLY A 4 9.43 -2.54 -4.66
N TYR A 5 8.14 -2.71 -4.38
CA TYR A 5 7.07 -1.86 -4.91
C TYR A 5 6.30 -1.15 -3.79
N PRO A 6 6.95 -0.24 -3.03
CA PRO A 6 6.28 0.43 -1.92
C PRO A 6 5.15 1.35 -2.42
N ILE A 7 4.00 1.33 -1.72
CA ILE A 7 2.79 2.10 -2.07
C ILE A 7 3.07 3.60 -2.27
N GLU A 8 3.95 4.20 -1.48
CA GLU A 8 4.32 5.61 -1.62
C GLU A 8 4.89 5.92 -3.01
N ILE A 9 5.83 5.10 -3.48
CA ILE A 9 6.43 5.30 -4.81
C ILE A 9 5.40 5.03 -5.90
N GLN A 10 4.57 4.00 -5.75
CA GLN A 10 3.54 3.70 -6.75
C GLN A 10 2.49 4.81 -6.86
N ALA A 11 2.02 5.34 -5.72
CA ALA A 11 1.04 6.42 -5.67
C ALA A 11 1.62 7.74 -6.21
N LEU A 12 2.84 8.11 -5.81
CA LEU A 12 3.54 9.29 -6.35
C LEU A 12 3.81 9.14 -7.85
N PHE A 13 4.20 7.95 -8.31
CA PHE A 13 4.41 7.69 -9.73
C PHE A 13 3.10 7.82 -10.52
N PHE A 14 2.00 7.27 -10.01
CA PHE A 14 0.68 7.42 -10.62
C PHE A 14 0.27 8.89 -10.71
N MET A 15 0.43 9.65 -9.63
CA MET A 15 0.15 11.09 -9.61
C MET A 15 1.00 11.85 -10.63
N ALA A 16 2.30 11.58 -10.68
CA ALA A 16 3.22 12.22 -11.61
C ALA A 16 2.86 11.94 -13.08
N LEU A 17 2.48 10.70 -13.42
CA LEU A 17 2.01 10.34 -14.76
C LEU A 17 0.74 11.12 -15.14
N ARG A 18 -0.21 11.27 -14.22
CA ARG A 18 -1.42 12.08 -14.47
C ARG A 18 -1.09 13.56 -14.67
N CYS A 19 -0.22 14.12 -13.83
CA CYS A 19 0.22 15.51 -13.98
C CYS A 19 0.98 15.72 -15.29
N ALA A 20 1.82 14.77 -15.70
CA ALA A 20 2.54 14.84 -16.96
C ALA A 20 1.59 14.95 -18.17
N LEU A 21 0.49 14.20 -18.19
CA LEU A 21 -0.53 14.33 -19.25
C LEU A 21 -1.14 15.73 -19.34
N SER A 22 -1.27 16.44 -18.22
CA SER A 22 -1.81 17.81 -18.21
C SER A 22 -0.83 18.87 -18.71
N MET A 23 0.46 18.57 -18.75
CA MET A 23 1.52 19.54 -19.07
C MET A 23 2.25 19.26 -20.39
N LEU A 24 2.17 18.03 -20.92
CA LEU A 24 2.84 17.66 -22.16
C LEU A 24 2.20 18.32 -23.38
N LYS A 25 3.05 18.75 -24.32
CA LYS A 25 2.61 19.28 -25.63
C LYS A 25 2.15 18.13 -26.52
N HIS A 26 1.23 18.42 -27.44
CA HIS A 26 0.68 17.46 -28.40
C HIS A 26 1.43 17.43 -29.75
N ASP A 27 2.73 17.70 -29.74
CA ASP A 27 3.59 17.53 -30.91
C ASP A 27 3.91 16.05 -31.18
N ALA A 28 4.70 15.76 -32.22
CA ALA A 28 4.94 14.39 -32.66
C ALA A 28 5.61 13.53 -31.56
N GLU A 29 6.61 14.07 -30.87
CA GLU A 29 7.28 13.39 -29.74
C GLU A 29 6.35 13.29 -28.53
N GLY A 30 5.62 14.36 -28.20
CA GLY A 30 4.67 14.38 -27.09
C GLY A 30 3.54 13.35 -27.23
N LYS A 31 3.05 13.10 -28.45
CA LYS A 31 2.05 12.05 -28.72
C LYS A 31 2.55 10.65 -28.34
N GLU A 32 3.79 10.30 -28.68
CA GLU A 32 4.36 8.99 -28.30
C GLU A 32 4.43 8.85 -26.77
N PHE A 33 4.88 9.90 -26.07
CA PHE A 33 4.91 9.88 -24.60
C PHE A 33 3.52 9.76 -23.99
N ILE A 34 2.54 10.51 -24.50
CA ILE A 34 1.15 10.44 -24.03
C ILE A 34 0.60 9.01 -24.15
N GLU A 35 0.80 8.34 -25.29
CA GLU A 35 0.34 6.95 -25.48
C GLU A 35 0.97 5.98 -24.47
N ARG A 36 2.27 6.10 -24.23
CA ARG A 36 2.99 5.29 -23.24
C ARG A 36 2.49 5.55 -21.82
N ILE A 37 2.26 6.82 -21.48
CA ILE A 37 1.76 7.24 -20.16
C ILE A 37 0.34 6.68 -19.94
N VAL A 38 -0.57 6.83 -20.90
CA VAL A 38 -1.94 6.30 -20.79
C VAL A 38 -1.94 4.79 -20.60
N ARG A 39 -1.14 4.06 -21.38
CA ARG A 39 -1.00 2.60 -21.22
C ARG A 39 -0.51 2.22 -19.83
N ARG A 40 0.48 2.94 -19.30
CA ARG A 40 1.01 2.69 -17.95
C ARG A 40 -0.02 3.05 -16.86
N LEU A 41 -0.76 4.15 -17.01
CA LEU A 41 -1.81 4.55 -16.07
C LEU A 41 -2.90 3.49 -15.95
N HIS A 42 -3.35 2.91 -17.08
CA HIS A 42 -4.33 1.82 -17.05
C HIS A 42 -3.80 0.58 -16.33
N ALA A 43 -2.58 0.13 -16.69
CA ALA A 43 -1.97 -1.03 -16.05
C ALA A 43 -1.75 -0.82 -14.54
N LEU A 44 -1.26 0.37 -14.15
CA LEU A 44 -1.00 0.72 -12.76
C LEU A 44 -2.32 0.84 -11.97
N SER A 45 -3.36 1.46 -12.52
CA SER A 45 -4.68 1.54 -11.87
C SER A 45 -5.22 0.14 -11.56
N TYR A 46 -5.20 -0.76 -12.55
CA TYR A 46 -5.67 -2.13 -12.38
C TYR A 46 -4.85 -2.86 -11.31
N HIS A 47 -3.52 -2.77 -11.40
CA HIS A 47 -2.63 -3.47 -10.49
C HIS A 47 -2.81 -3.02 -9.03
N MET A 48 -2.81 -1.71 -8.79
CA MET A 48 -2.95 -1.16 -7.44
C MET A 48 -4.31 -1.48 -6.84
N ARG A 49 -5.40 -1.27 -7.59
CA ARG A 49 -6.76 -1.50 -7.09
C ARG A 49 -7.08 -2.97 -6.84
N SER A 50 -6.45 -3.89 -7.58
CA SER A 50 -6.73 -5.32 -7.48
C SER A 50 -5.83 -6.02 -6.47
N TYR A 51 -4.56 -5.60 -6.35
CA TYR A 51 -3.57 -6.37 -5.60
C TYR A 51 -3.02 -5.66 -4.36
N PHE A 52 -2.99 -4.32 -4.36
CA PHE A 52 -2.57 -3.58 -3.17
C PHE A 52 -3.74 -3.30 -2.22
N TRP A 53 -4.98 -3.32 -2.72
CA TRP A 53 -6.14 -3.05 -1.89
C TRP A 53 -6.39 -4.19 -0.89
N LEU A 54 -6.61 -3.82 0.38
CA LEU A 54 -6.93 -4.73 1.46
C LEU A 54 -8.08 -4.14 2.29
N ASP A 55 -9.16 -4.91 2.38
CA ASP A 55 -10.27 -4.70 3.31
C ASP A 55 -10.57 -6.04 4.02
N PHE A 56 -11.58 -6.06 4.90
CA PHE A 56 -11.95 -7.27 5.64
C PHE A 56 -12.28 -8.46 4.72
N ARG A 57 -12.91 -8.22 3.57
CA ARG A 57 -13.25 -9.29 2.63
C ARG A 57 -11.99 -9.83 1.96
N GLN A 58 -11.14 -8.95 1.45
CA GLN A 58 -9.90 -9.35 0.79
C GLN A 58 -8.93 -10.04 1.76
N LEU A 59 -8.87 -9.59 3.01
CA LEU A 59 -8.08 -10.26 4.04
C LEU A 59 -8.55 -11.71 4.26
N ASN A 60 -9.87 -11.92 4.33
CA ASN A 60 -10.43 -13.28 4.43
C ASN A 60 -10.14 -14.14 3.20
N ASP A 61 -10.16 -13.55 2.00
CA ASP A 61 -9.83 -14.27 0.77
C ASP A 61 -8.35 -14.67 0.74
N ILE A 62 -7.43 -13.75 1.10
CA ILE A 62 -5.98 -14.00 1.17
C ILE A 62 -5.65 -15.07 2.23
N TYR A 63 -6.31 -15.01 3.40
CA TYR A 63 -6.16 -16.01 4.45
C TYR A 63 -6.53 -17.44 3.99
N ARG A 64 -7.35 -17.56 2.94
CA ARG A 64 -7.81 -18.84 2.37
C ARG A 64 -7.09 -19.21 1.08
N TYR A 65 -6.04 -18.48 0.70
CA TYR A 65 -5.28 -18.79 -0.50
C TYR A 65 -4.70 -20.20 -0.46
N LYS A 66 -4.70 -20.84 -1.63
CA LYS A 66 -3.85 -21.99 -1.89
C LYS A 66 -2.49 -21.49 -2.36
N THR A 67 -1.45 -22.23 -2.03
CA THR A 67 -0.08 -21.97 -2.46
C THR A 67 0.25 -22.78 -3.72
N GLU A 68 1.36 -22.42 -4.38
CA GLU A 68 1.90 -23.14 -5.54
C GLU A 68 0.96 -23.21 -6.76
N GLU A 69 0.10 -22.20 -6.91
CA GLU A 69 -0.78 -22.09 -8.07
C GLU A 69 0.00 -21.67 -9.33
N TYR A 70 0.26 -22.63 -10.22
CA TYR A 70 0.93 -22.37 -11.49
C TYR A 70 -0.08 -22.32 -12.65
N SER A 71 -0.76 -21.18 -12.82
CA SER A 71 -1.64 -20.94 -13.98
C SER A 71 -1.93 -19.46 -14.24
N HIS A 72 -2.32 -19.12 -15.48
CA HIS A 72 -2.85 -17.79 -15.81
C HIS A 72 -4.17 -17.47 -15.08
N THR A 73 -4.88 -18.48 -14.59
CA THR A 73 -6.15 -18.34 -13.84
C THR A 73 -5.97 -18.46 -12.33
N ALA A 74 -4.72 -18.49 -11.83
CA ALA A 74 -4.42 -18.53 -10.40
C ALA A 74 -5.05 -17.35 -9.65
N VAL A 75 -5.57 -17.59 -8.45
CA VAL A 75 -6.10 -16.57 -7.55
C VAL A 75 -4.93 -15.95 -6.78
N ASN A 76 -4.03 -16.78 -6.25
CA ASN A 76 -2.85 -16.33 -5.51
C ASN A 76 -1.70 -15.96 -6.47
N LYS A 77 -1.86 -14.85 -7.20
CA LYS A 77 -0.92 -14.40 -8.25
C LYS A 77 0.53 -14.21 -7.79
N PHE A 78 0.74 -13.90 -6.51
CA PHE A 78 2.06 -13.63 -5.95
C PHE A 78 2.58 -14.76 -5.08
N ASN A 79 1.86 -15.88 -4.97
CA ASN A 79 2.21 -16.99 -4.09
C ASN A 79 2.45 -16.53 -2.63
N VAL A 80 1.57 -15.66 -2.11
CA VAL A 80 1.59 -15.24 -0.70
C VAL A 80 1.22 -16.45 0.15
N ILE A 81 2.00 -16.68 1.21
CA ILE A 81 1.76 -17.78 2.16
C ILE A 81 0.77 -17.27 3.23
N PRO A 82 -0.44 -17.86 3.37
CA PRO A 82 -1.42 -17.40 4.36
C PRO A 82 -0.88 -17.37 5.79
N ASP A 83 -0.08 -18.38 6.17
CA ASP A 83 0.56 -18.47 7.49
C ASP A 83 1.59 -17.35 7.76
N SER A 84 1.95 -16.57 6.75
CA SER A 84 2.84 -15.41 6.88
C SER A 84 2.12 -14.09 7.14
N ILE A 85 0.77 -14.09 7.15
CA ILE A 85 -0.01 -12.91 7.52
C ILE A 85 0.22 -12.64 9.01
N PRO A 86 0.70 -11.43 9.40
CA PRO A 86 0.93 -11.13 10.81
C PRO A 86 -0.38 -11.08 11.62
N ASP A 87 -0.35 -11.60 12.86
CA ASP A 87 -1.54 -11.68 13.73
C ASP A 87 -2.21 -10.31 13.94
N TRP A 88 -1.43 -9.23 14.08
CA TRP A 88 -1.94 -7.88 14.30
C TRP A 88 -2.90 -7.42 13.19
N VAL A 89 -2.76 -7.95 11.97
CA VAL A 89 -3.59 -7.55 10.82
C VAL A 89 -5.06 -7.93 11.05
N PHE A 90 -5.32 -9.08 11.69
CA PHE A 90 -6.67 -9.56 11.95
C PHE A 90 -7.40 -8.69 12.99
N ASP A 91 -6.69 -8.26 14.03
CA ASP A 91 -7.23 -7.37 15.04
C ASP A 91 -7.36 -5.93 14.54
N PHE A 92 -6.39 -5.49 13.73
CA PHE A 92 -6.35 -4.14 13.18
C PHE A 92 -7.42 -3.91 12.11
N MET A 93 -7.75 -4.90 11.26
CA MET A 93 -8.71 -4.71 10.16
C MET A 93 -10.15 -4.57 10.68
N PRO A 94 -10.80 -3.39 10.54
CA PRO A 94 -12.21 -3.23 10.92
C PRO A 94 -13.14 -3.92 9.92
N THR A 95 -14.40 -4.14 10.31
CA THR A 95 -15.45 -4.68 9.41
C THR A 95 -15.85 -3.70 8.30
N ARG A 96 -15.69 -2.39 8.55
CA ARG A 96 -15.87 -1.32 7.58
C ARG A 96 -14.58 -0.52 7.47
N GLY A 97 -14.08 -0.40 6.25
CA GLY A 97 -12.83 0.29 5.94
C GLY A 97 -11.83 -0.61 5.22
N GLY A 98 -10.73 -0.01 4.79
CA GLY A 98 -9.66 -0.70 4.07
C GLY A 98 -8.56 0.27 3.65
N TYR A 99 -7.45 -0.25 3.16
CA TYR A 99 -6.30 0.56 2.73
C TYR A 99 -5.49 -0.15 1.66
N PHE A 100 -4.56 0.58 1.05
CA PHE A 100 -3.53 -0.01 0.22
C PHE A 100 -2.35 -0.48 1.08
N VAL A 101 -2.02 -1.77 1.01
CA VAL A 101 -0.89 -2.36 1.73
C VAL A 101 0.43 -1.72 1.34
N GLY A 102 1.41 -1.80 2.23
CA GLY A 102 2.72 -1.18 2.06
C GLY A 102 3.50 -1.67 0.84
N ASN A 103 3.39 -2.96 0.49
CA ASN A 103 4.15 -3.56 -0.61
C ASN A 103 3.52 -4.87 -1.09
N VAL A 104 3.64 -5.14 -2.39
CA VAL A 104 3.29 -6.44 -3.00
C VAL A 104 4.38 -6.84 -3.98
N SER A 105 4.97 -8.02 -3.78
CA SER A 105 5.99 -8.58 -4.65
C SER A 105 5.91 -10.11 -4.66
N PRO A 106 6.62 -10.83 -5.55
CA PRO A 106 6.63 -12.29 -5.52
C PRO A 106 6.96 -12.84 -4.14
N ALA A 107 6.11 -13.74 -3.64
CA ALA A 107 6.15 -14.37 -2.33
C ALA A 107 6.21 -13.42 -1.12
N ARG A 108 5.79 -12.15 -1.28
CA ARG A 108 5.86 -11.17 -0.20
C ARG A 108 4.75 -10.13 -0.29
N MET A 109 4.06 -9.93 0.83
CA MET A 109 3.12 -8.83 1.03
C MET A 109 3.46 -8.12 2.34
N ASP A 110 3.74 -6.82 2.29
CA ASP A 110 3.98 -6.01 3.48
C ASP A 110 2.66 -5.36 3.88
N PHE A 111 2.01 -5.95 4.88
CA PHE A 111 0.69 -5.52 5.34
C PHE A 111 0.72 -4.17 6.07
N ARG A 112 1.87 -3.58 6.38
CA ARG A 112 1.89 -2.30 7.12
C ARG A 112 1.15 -1.21 6.35
N TRP A 113 0.38 -0.41 7.09
CA TRP A 113 -0.26 0.80 6.57
C TRP A 113 0.78 1.91 6.47
N PHE A 114 0.77 2.66 5.36
CA PHE A 114 1.63 3.83 5.14
C PHE A 114 0.78 5.05 4.82
N ALA A 115 0.95 6.11 5.60
CA ALA A 115 0.13 7.32 5.52
C ALA A 115 0.21 7.99 4.14
N LEU A 116 1.42 8.38 3.72
CA LEU A 116 1.62 9.16 2.51
C LEU A 116 1.10 8.41 1.28
N GLY A 117 1.35 7.10 1.19
CA GLY A 117 0.91 6.27 0.08
C GLY A 117 -0.61 6.25 -0.07
N ASN A 118 -1.34 6.08 1.04
CA ASN A 118 -2.80 6.09 1.05
C ASN A 118 -3.37 7.49 0.77
N CYS A 119 -2.79 8.54 1.35
CA CYS A 119 -3.19 9.93 1.09
C CYS A 119 -3.00 10.31 -0.39
N VAL A 120 -1.83 10.03 -0.97
CA VAL A 120 -1.56 10.32 -2.39
C VAL A 120 -2.45 9.46 -3.30
N ALA A 121 -2.77 8.22 -2.91
CA ALA A 121 -3.70 7.39 -3.67
C ALA A 121 -5.10 8.02 -3.76
N ILE A 122 -5.59 8.64 -2.69
CA ILE A 122 -6.85 9.42 -2.68
C ILE A 122 -6.71 10.66 -3.56
N LEU A 123 -5.70 11.51 -3.29
CA LEU A 123 -5.53 12.80 -3.97
C LEU A 123 -5.34 12.66 -5.49
N SER A 124 -4.63 11.61 -5.91
CA SER A 124 -4.38 11.33 -7.33
C SER A 124 -5.52 10.56 -8.02
N SER A 125 -6.62 10.26 -7.32
CA SER A 125 -7.71 9.37 -7.77
C SER A 125 -7.24 7.99 -8.26
N LEU A 126 -6.12 7.50 -7.71
CA LEU A 126 -5.72 6.11 -7.84
C LEU A 126 -6.74 5.22 -7.12
N ALA A 127 -7.10 5.60 -5.89
CA ALA A 127 -8.22 5.04 -5.16
C ALA A 127 -9.54 5.33 -5.90
N THR A 128 -10.42 4.33 -5.97
CA THR A 128 -11.83 4.56 -6.33
C THR A 128 -12.54 5.37 -5.23
N PRO A 129 -13.68 6.02 -5.52
CA PRO A 129 -14.45 6.73 -4.49
C PRO A 129 -14.78 5.86 -3.28
N GLU A 130 -15.13 4.59 -3.51
CA GLU A 130 -15.44 3.61 -2.46
C GLU A 130 -14.20 3.29 -1.62
N GLN A 131 -13.04 3.11 -2.26
CA GLN A 131 -11.76 2.89 -1.57
C GLN A 131 -11.32 4.12 -0.78
N SER A 132 -11.52 5.33 -1.32
CA SER A 132 -11.21 6.57 -0.59
C SER A 132 -12.06 6.69 0.66
N MET A 133 -13.37 6.43 0.57
CA MET A 133 -14.25 6.40 1.72
C MET A 133 -13.85 5.31 2.72
N ALA A 134 -13.49 4.12 2.23
CA ALA A 134 -13.04 3.04 3.10
C ALA A 134 -11.71 3.34 3.82
N ILE A 135 -10.80 4.11 3.21
CA ILE A 135 -9.60 4.60 3.89
C ILE A 135 -9.98 5.58 5.02
N MET A 136 -10.97 6.45 4.79
CA MET A 136 -11.45 7.36 5.83
C MET A 136 -12.17 6.61 6.96
N ASP A 137 -13.06 5.66 6.62
CA ASP A 137 -13.72 4.77 7.60
C ASP A 137 -12.69 4.02 8.47
N LEU A 138 -11.57 3.56 7.87
CA LEU A 138 -10.47 2.92 8.59
C LEU A 138 -9.78 3.90 9.55
N ILE A 139 -9.45 5.11 9.11
CA ILE A 139 -8.79 6.13 9.93
C ILE A 139 -9.67 6.51 11.12
N GLU A 140 -10.98 6.65 10.91
CA GLU A 140 -11.95 6.90 11.99
C GLU A 140 -12.01 5.71 12.97
N ALA A 141 -12.08 4.48 12.46
CA ALA A 141 -12.19 3.28 13.29
C ALA A 141 -10.91 2.92 14.06
N ARG A 142 -9.75 3.35 13.56
CA ARG A 142 -8.41 3.10 14.12
C ARG A 142 -7.67 4.40 14.44
N TRP A 143 -8.42 5.38 14.93
CA TRP A 143 -7.91 6.73 15.19
C TRP A 143 -6.76 6.72 16.20
N GLU A 144 -6.90 5.98 17.30
CA GLU A 144 -5.86 5.90 18.34
C GLU A 144 -4.56 5.28 17.80
N GLU A 145 -4.66 4.27 16.95
CA GLU A 145 -3.50 3.58 16.36
C GLU A 145 -2.81 4.40 15.28
N LEU A 146 -3.58 5.07 14.41
CA LEU A 146 -3.06 5.77 13.22
C LEU A 146 -2.75 7.25 13.47
N VAL A 147 -3.42 7.86 14.43
CA VAL A 147 -3.29 9.29 14.79
C VAL A 147 -2.83 9.43 16.24
N GLY A 148 -3.60 8.92 17.19
CA GLY A 148 -3.41 9.15 18.62
C GLY A 148 -3.43 10.65 18.98
N GLU A 149 -2.56 11.08 19.88
CA GLU A 149 -2.48 12.49 20.31
C GLU A 149 -1.69 13.40 19.35
N MET A 150 -1.00 12.84 18.35
CA MET A 150 -0.20 13.60 17.40
C MET A 150 -0.39 13.05 15.98
N PRO A 151 -1.15 13.75 15.11
CA PRO A 151 -1.24 13.39 13.70
C PRO A 151 0.12 13.57 13.02
N LEU A 152 0.52 12.73 12.06
CA LEU A 152 -0.02 11.42 11.67
C LEU A 152 1.08 10.36 11.77
N LYS A 153 0.75 9.10 12.10
CA LYS A 153 1.75 8.02 12.03
C LYS A 153 2.28 7.90 10.60
N ILE A 154 3.59 7.80 10.43
CA ILE A 154 4.18 7.59 9.09
C ILE A 154 3.84 6.20 8.54
N ALA A 155 3.84 5.20 9.42
CA ALA A 155 3.46 3.83 9.12
C ALA A 155 2.92 3.14 10.37
N TYR A 156 2.12 2.09 10.21
CA TYR A 156 1.61 1.28 11.32
C TYR A 156 1.59 -0.22 10.95
N PRO A 157 1.93 -1.13 11.89
CA PRO A 157 2.58 -0.86 13.18
C PRO A 157 4.09 -0.63 13.04
N ALA A 158 4.75 -0.32 14.16
CA ALA A 158 6.20 -0.40 14.27
C ALA A 158 6.67 -1.86 14.23
N ILE A 159 7.81 -2.11 13.60
CA ILE A 159 8.51 -3.40 13.65
C ILE A 159 9.32 -3.49 14.94
N GLU A 160 9.29 -4.65 15.58
CA GLU A 160 9.84 -4.86 16.92
C GLU A 160 10.76 -6.09 16.99
N SER A 161 11.53 -6.20 18.08
CA SER A 161 12.29 -7.40 18.44
C SER A 161 13.13 -7.98 17.29
N HIS A 162 12.85 -9.22 16.85
CA HIS A 162 13.60 -9.90 15.82
C HIS A 162 13.41 -9.28 14.44
N GLU A 163 12.19 -8.85 14.13
CA GLU A 163 11.87 -8.18 12.87
C GLU A 163 12.63 -6.86 12.76
N TRP A 164 12.69 -6.07 13.83
CA TRP A 164 13.49 -4.85 13.86
C TRP A 164 14.97 -5.11 13.54
N ARG A 165 15.59 -6.11 14.19
CA ARG A 165 17.01 -6.46 13.94
C ARG A 165 17.25 -6.81 12.48
N ILE A 166 16.39 -7.66 11.91
CA ILE A 166 16.55 -8.16 10.53
C ILE A 166 16.24 -7.07 9.50
N VAL A 167 15.09 -6.40 9.63
CA VAL A 167 14.56 -5.49 8.60
C VAL A 167 15.25 -4.13 8.59
N THR A 168 15.76 -3.67 9.74
CA THR A 168 16.48 -2.39 9.85
C THR A 168 18.00 -2.54 9.88
N GLY A 169 18.53 -3.75 10.14
CA GLY A 169 19.95 -3.93 10.40
C GLY A 169 20.37 -3.37 11.77
N CYS A 170 19.50 -3.50 12.77
CA CYS A 170 19.69 -2.93 14.12
C CYS A 170 19.86 -1.39 14.12
N ASP A 171 19.14 -0.67 13.27
CA ASP A 171 19.28 0.78 13.13
C ASP A 171 18.77 1.54 14.38
N PRO A 172 19.66 2.18 15.16
CA PRO A 172 19.30 2.82 16.43
C PRO A 172 18.44 4.09 16.24
N LYS A 173 18.33 4.65 15.03
CA LYS A 173 17.45 5.79 14.75
C LYS A 173 15.99 5.37 14.61
N ASN A 174 15.76 4.14 14.16
CA ASN A 174 14.45 3.59 13.85
C ASN A 174 14.01 2.56 14.90
N THR A 175 14.17 2.89 16.18
CA THR A 175 13.65 2.10 17.30
C THR A 175 12.11 2.04 17.30
N ARG A 176 11.54 1.25 18.22
CA ARG A 176 10.08 1.08 18.36
C ARG A 176 9.37 2.45 18.45
N TRP A 177 8.39 2.68 17.57
CA TRP A 177 7.59 3.91 17.48
C TRP A 177 8.41 5.20 17.29
N SER A 178 9.59 5.10 16.66
CA SER A 178 10.52 6.22 16.46
C SER A 178 10.81 6.45 14.98
N TYR A 179 10.96 7.73 14.62
CA TYR A 179 11.35 8.18 13.28
C TYR A 179 10.52 7.49 12.18
N HIS A 180 11.13 6.71 11.27
CA HIS A 180 10.39 6.01 10.21
C HIS A 180 9.68 4.73 10.68
N ASN A 181 10.00 4.23 11.87
CA ASN A 181 9.42 3.00 12.42
C ASN A 181 8.21 3.30 13.32
N GLY A 182 7.15 3.85 12.72
CA GLY A 182 5.90 4.18 13.41
C GLY A 182 5.92 5.47 14.22
N GLY A 183 6.86 6.39 13.94
CA GLY A 183 6.81 7.75 14.50
C GLY A 183 5.58 8.54 13.99
N SER A 184 5.11 9.50 14.79
CA SER A 184 4.16 10.53 14.33
C SER A 184 4.92 11.69 13.69
N TRP A 185 4.48 12.14 12.52
CA TRP A 185 5.11 13.22 11.73
C TRP A 185 4.08 14.34 11.52
N PRO A 186 4.31 15.54 12.09
CA PRO A 186 3.43 16.71 11.92
C PRO A 186 3.43 17.32 10.51
#